data_AF-A0AAU1IZX8-F1
#
_entry.id   AF-A0AAU1IZX8-F1
#
_cell.length_a   1.000
_cell.length_b   1.000
_cell.length_c   1.000
_cell.angle_alpha   90.00
_cell.angle_beta   90.00
_cell.angle_gamma   90.00
#
_symmetry.space_group_name_H-M   'P 1'
#
loop_
_entity.id
_entity.type
_entity.pdbx_description
1 polymer ?
#
loop_
_entity_poly.entity_id
_entity_poly.type
_entity_poly.pdbx_seq_one_letter_code
_entity_poly.pdbx_strand_id
1 'polypeptide(L)'
;MKRLTTGAALATGVIAATTLALAPTASAAVTPSSASITASCGIFGGGAATLTATQTSSTSATITLSSTAITTPLALSANSISSTLTMSNSTGASRVFSGTVNPAIPAGGSVTVGPLPGTVAVGDKLDFYKGSLKMVIFGISVTCTSSAAQSPGPFVFS
;
A
#
# COMPACT_ATOMS: atom_id res chain seq x y z
N MET A 1 68.21 -11.65 -39.61
CA MET A 1 68.25 -10.71 -38.45
C MET A 1 67.37 -11.26 -37.33
N LYS A 2 67.85 -11.13 -36.08
CA LYS A 2 67.24 -11.56 -34.82
C LYS A 2 67.26 -10.35 -33.88
N ARG A 3 66.22 -10.15 -33.05
CA ARG A 3 66.09 -9.39 -31.76
C ARG A 3 64.71 -8.68 -31.71
N LEU A 4 63.73 -9.13 -30.89
CA LEU A 4 63.51 -8.89 -29.44
C LEU A 4 63.33 -7.39 -29.09
N THR A 5 62.11 -6.96 -28.72
CA THR A 5 61.63 -6.69 -27.33
C THR A 5 60.44 -5.72 -27.27
N THR A 6 59.36 -6.17 -26.61
CA THR A 6 58.54 -5.55 -25.55
C THR A 6 58.20 -4.05 -25.53
N GLY A 7 56.91 -3.74 -25.32
CA GLY A 7 56.44 -2.46 -24.79
C GLY A 7 54.91 -2.40 -24.68
N ALA A 8 54.38 -2.58 -23.47
CA ALA A 8 52.95 -2.58 -23.15
C ALA A 8 52.34 -1.16 -23.12
N ALA A 9 51.09 -1.04 -23.54
CA ALA A 9 50.16 -0.02 -23.04
C ALA A 9 48.73 -0.56 -23.11
N LEU A 10 48.20 -0.94 -21.95
CA LEU A 10 46.80 -1.30 -21.75
C LEU A 10 45.97 -0.01 -21.82
N ALA A 11 45.23 0.18 -22.91
CA ALA A 11 44.22 1.23 -23.00
C ALA A 11 42.86 0.61 -22.72
N THR A 12 42.40 0.76 -21.48
CA THR A 12 41.04 0.46 -21.03
C THR A 12 40.05 1.40 -21.72
N GLY A 13 39.35 0.90 -22.74
CA GLY A 13 38.19 1.57 -23.32
C GLY A 13 36.98 1.37 -22.41
N VAL A 14 36.63 2.40 -21.64
CA VAL A 14 35.39 2.48 -20.85
C VAL A 14 34.21 2.37 -21.80
N ILE A 15 33.41 1.30 -21.66
CA ILE A 15 32.13 1.18 -22.37
C ILE A 15 31.20 2.23 -21.76
N ALA A 16 30.79 3.20 -22.58
CA ALA A 16 29.77 4.16 -22.23
C ALA A 16 28.47 3.41 -21.92
N ALA A 17 28.17 3.21 -20.64
CA ALA A 17 26.86 2.77 -20.20
C ALA A 17 25.89 3.91 -20.49
N THR A 18 25.13 3.77 -21.58
CA THR A 18 23.91 4.54 -21.81
C THR A 18 23.08 4.42 -20.54
N THR A 19 22.92 5.52 -19.80
CA THR A 19 21.96 5.58 -18.71
C THR A 19 20.58 5.47 -19.35
N LEU A 20 20.10 4.24 -19.48
CA LEU A 20 18.69 3.96 -19.69
C LEU A 20 18.02 4.50 -18.42
N ALA A 21 17.64 5.78 -18.46
CA ALA A 21 16.71 6.34 -17.51
C ALA A 21 15.52 5.40 -17.55
N LEU A 22 15.37 4.60 -16.50
CA LEU A 22 14.24 3.74 -16.30
C LEU A 22 13.06 4.69 -16.13
N ALA A 23 12.46 5.11 -17.24
CA ALA A 23 11.17 5.77 -17.25
C ALA A 23 10.27 4.94 -16.33
N PRO A 24 9.42 5.56 -15.49
CA PRO A 24 8.46 4.81 -14.70
C PRO A 24 7.69 3.94 -15.69
N THR A 25 8.01 2.64 -15.70
CA THR A 25 7.48 1.67 -16.65
C THR A 25 5.98 1.72 -16.47
N ALA A 26 5.25 2.30 -17.44
CA ALA A 26 3.81 2.54 -17.45
C ALA A 26 3.14 1.91 -16.22
N SER A 27 3.23 2.61 -15.09
CA SER A 27 2.91 2.01 -13.81
C SER A 27 1.42 1.74 -13.86
N ALA A 28 1.05 0.48 -13.69
CA ALA A 28 -0.33 0.05 -13.64
C ALA A 28 -1.11 1.04 -12.76
N ALA A 29 -2.22 1.53 -13.29
CA ALA A 29 -2.84 2.76 -12.83
C ALA A 29 -4.09 2.45 -12.00
N VAL A 30 -4.15 3.00 -10.79
CA VAL A 30 -5.36 2.97 -9.97
C VAL A 30 -6.02 4.35 -9.98
N THR A 31 -7.31 4.39 -10.35
CA THR A 31 -8.09 5.62 -10.36
C THR A 31 -9.40 5.45 -9.60
N PRO A 32 -9.73 6.34 -8.64
CA PRO A 32 -8.84 7.33 -8.03
C PRO A 32 -7.72 6.65 -7.22
N SER A 33 -6.63 7.35 -6.91
CA SER A 33 -5.59 6.82 -6.00
C SER A 33 -5.91 7.07 -4.53
N SER A 34 -6.85 7.98 -4.23
CA SER A 34 -7.28 8.29 -2.86
C SER A 34 -8.80 8.39 -2.76
N ALA A 35 -9.36 7.89 -1.67
CA ALA A 35 -10.79 7.96 -1.36
C ALA A 35 -11.01 8.21 0.13
N SER A 36 -12.10 8.90 0.47
CA SER A 36 -12.54 9.09 1.84
C SER A 36 -13.66 8.13 2.19
N ILE A 37 -13.66 7.63 3.42
CA ILE A 37 -14.70 6.80 4.02
C ILE A 37 -15.06 7.34 5.40
N THR A 38 -16.23 6.94 5.90
CA THR A 38 -16.57 7.07 7.32
C THR A 38 -16.42 5.69 7.95
N ALA A 39 -15.29 5.45 8.59
CA ALA A 39 -15.00 4.18 9.25
C ALA A 39 -15.69 4.10 10.61
N SER A 40 -16.24 2.93 10.95
CA SER A 40 -16.78 2.61 12.26
C SER A 40 -16.11 1.35 12.77
N CYS A 41 -15.39 1.44 13.88
CA CYS A 41 -14.66 0.35 14.52
C CYS A 41 -15.37 -0.17 15.78
N GLY A 42 -16.68 0.06 15.89
CA GLY A 42 -17.48 -0.31 17.06
C GLY A 42 -17.09 0.50 18.30
N ILE A 43 -16.79 -0.19 19.40
CA ILE A 43 -16.43 0.44 20.69
C ILE A 43 -15.11 1.23 20.64
N PHE A 44 -14.28 0.98 19.62
CA PHE A 44 -12.98 1.63 19.46
C PHE A 44 -13.08 3.00 18.75
N GLY A 45 -14.31 3.43 18.42
CA GLY A 45 -14.58 4.72 17.80
C GLY A 45 -14.81 4.63 16.29
N GLY A 46 -14.87 5.79 15.65
CA GLY A 46 -15.13 5.92 14.23
C GLY A 46 -15.05 7.37 13.78
N GLY A 47 -15.03 7.56 12.47
CA GLY A 47 -14.98 8.88 11.85
C GLY A 47 -14.38 8.82 10.45
N ALA A 48 -14.02 10.00 9.93
CA ALA A 48 -13.42 10.10 8.61
C ALA A 48 -12.07 9.38 8.56
N ALA A 49 -11.86 8.60 7.50
CA ALA A 49 -10.58 7.99 7.18
C ALA A 49 -10.32 8.12 5.67
N THR A 50 -9.04 8.17 5.32
CA THR A 50 -8.57 8.23 3.93
C THR A 50 -7.92 6.90 3.59
N LEU A 51 -8.35 6.34 2.47
CA LEU A 51 -7.73 5.20 1.79
C LEU A 51 -6.86 5.73 0.67
N THR A 52 -5.63 5.24 0.58
CA THR A 52 -4.71 5.50 -0.55
C THR A 52 -4.34 4.18 -1.18
N ALA A 53 -4.71 3.99 -2.44
CA ALA A 53 -4.31 2.86 -3.25
C ALA A 53 -3.10 3.22 -4.11
N THR A 54 -2.14 2.32 -4.20
CA THR A 54 -0.99 2.43 -5.10
C THR A 54 -0.82 1.10 -5.78
N GLN A 55 -0.97 1.08 -7.10
CA GLN A 55 -0.72 -0.11 -7.88
C GLN A 55 0.78 -0.16 -8.22
N THR A 56 1.44 -1.23 -7.81
CA THR A 56 2.89 -1.39 -7.92
C THR A 56 3.29 -2.24 -9.13
N SER A 57 2.36 -3.08 -9.61
CA SER A 57 2.48 -3.85 -10.85
C SER A 57 1.09 -4.18 -11.40
N SER A 58 1.01 -4.82 -12.57
CA SER A 58 -0.27 -5.27 -13.16
C SER A 58 -1.06 -6.23 -12.27
N THR A 59 -0.41 -6.90 -11.31
CA THR A 59 -1.02 -7.89 -10.41
C THR A 59 -0.90 -7.53 -8.93
N SER A 60 -0.29 -6.42 -8.58
CA SER A 60 0.02 -6.09 -7.18
C SER A 60 -0.27 -4.63 -6.88
N ALA A 61 -0.82 -4.41 -5.69
CA ALA A 61 -1.09 -3.09 -5.18
C ALA A 61 -0.91 -3.05 -3.66
N THR A 62 -0.78 -1.84 -3.14
CA THR A 62 -0.81 -1.57 -1.72
C THR A 62 -1.95 -0.63 -1.38
N ILE A 63 -2.56 -0.81 -0.22
CA ILE A 63 -3.51 0.17 0.33
C ILE A 63 -3.03 0.65 1.69
N THR A 64 -3.03 1.96 1.89
CA THR A 64 -2.80 2.62 3.18
C THR A 64 -4.11 3.22 3.67
N LEU A 65 -4.41 3.06 4.96
CA LEU A 65 -5.51 3.75 5.63
C LEU A 65 -4.96 4.69 6.69
N SER A 66 -5.46 5.92 6.73
CA SER A 66 -5.15 6.90 7.78
C SER A 66 -6.43 7.56 8.29
N SER A 67 -6.53 7.77 9.60
CA SER A 67 -7.65 8.49 10.22
C SER A 67 -7.16 9.34 11.38
N THR A 68 -7.53 10.62 11.37
CA THR A 68 -7.31 11.53 12.49
C THR A 68 -8.40 11.42 13.56
N ALA A 69 -9.57 10.89 13.21
CA ALA A 69 -10.71 10.73 14.10
C ALA A 69 -10.61 9.48 14.99
N ILE A 70 -9.92 8.44 14.51
CA ILE A 70 -9.68 7.21 15.26
C ILE A 70 -8.31 7.32 15.92
N THR A 71 -8.28 7.32 17.25
CA THR A 71 -7.05 7.42 18.04
C THR A 71 -6.84 6.19 18.92
N THR A 72 -5.60 5.98 19.35
CA THR A 72 -5.23 4.85 20.21
C THR A 72 -4.98 5.34 21.63
N PRO A 73 -5.56 4.73 22.69
CA PRO A 73 -5.34 5.18 24.06
C PRO A 73 -3.95 4.80 24.61
N LEU A 74 -3.27 3.88 23.94
CA LEU A 74 -1.95 3.38 24.31
C LEU A 74 -0.96 3.63 23.18
N ALA A 75 0.32 3.80 23.52
CA ALA A 75 1.37 3.88 22.52
C ALA A 75 1.54 2.53 21.81
N LEU A 76 1.59 2.57 20.47
CA LEU A 76 1.85 1.43 19.61
C LEU A 76 3.23 1.58 18.97
N SER A 77 4.03 0.53 19.02
CA SER A 77 5.32 0.51 18.33
C SER A 77 5.12 0.41 16.81
N ALA A 78 6.17 0.77 16.06
CA ALA A 78 6.14 0.55 14.62
C ALA A 78 5.98 -0.94 14.32
N ASN A 79 5.21 -1.24 13.28
CA ASN A 79 4.94 -2.58 12.78
C ASN A 79 4.27 -3.55 13.78
N SER A 80 3.52 -3.04 14.76
CA SER A 80 2.89 -3.83 15.82
C SER A 80 1.43 -4.21 15.55
N ILE A 81 0.82 -3.69 14.48
CA ILE A 81 -0.61 -3.88 14.16
C ILE A 81 -0.75 -4.88 13.02
N SER A 82 -1.19 -6.10 13.32
CA SER A 82 -1.51 -7.08 12.26
C SER A 82 -2.83 -6.70 11.60
N SER A 83 -2.77 -6.23 10.36
CA SER A 83 -3.90 -5.69 9.62
C SER A 83 -4.31 -6.60 8.47
N THR A 84 -5.61 -6.76 8.28
CA THR A 84 -6.23 -7.46 7.14
C THR A 84 -7.39 -6.61 6.63
N LEU A 85 -7.16 -5.95 5.50
CA LEU A 85 -8.12 -5.16 4.78
C LEU A 85 -8.75 -6.02 3.69
N THR A 86 -10.06 -6.21 3.74
CA THR A 86 -10.85 -6.85 2.69
C THR A 86 -11.62 -5.77 1.94
N MET A 87 -11.40 -5.68 0.63
CA MET A 87 -12.12 -4.78 -0.26
C MET A 87 -13.13 -5.57 -1.08
N SER A 88 -14.38 -5.10 -1.11
CA SER A 88 -15.41 -5.67 -1.98
C SER A 88 -15.05 -5.39 -3.43
N ASN A 89 -15.06 -6.41 -4.27
CA ASN A 89 -14.82 -6.26 -5.70
C ASN A 89 -16.13 -6.40 -6.46
N SER A 90 -16.54 -5.38 -7.22
CA SER A 90 -17.77 -5.46 -8.00
C SER A 90 -17.64 -6.30 -9.28
N THR A 91 -16.43 -6.69 -9.66
CA THR A 91 -16.15 -7.50 -10.86
C THR A 91 -15.74 -8.94 -10.55
N GLY A 92 -15.75 -9.36 -9.28
CA GLY A 92 -15.38 -10.73 -8.90
C GLY A 92 -15.26 -10.96 -7.40
N ALA A 93 -14.38 -11.87 -7.00
CA ALA A 93 -14.10 -12.11 -5.59
C ALA A 93 -13.44 -10.90 -4.92
N SER A 94 -13.76 -10.66 -3.64
CA SER A 94 -13.12 -9.64 -2.82
C SER A 94 -11.60 -9.77 -2.82
N ARG A 95 -10.90 -8.65 -2.65
CA ARG A 95 -9.44 -8.60 -2.55
C ARG A 95 -9.01 -8.38 -1.11
N VAL A 96 -7.95 -9.06 -0.71
CA VAL A 96 -7.39 -8.95 0.65
C VAL A 96 -6.02 -8.31 0.56
N PHE A 97 -5.80 -7.31 1.40
CA PHE A 97 -4.54 -6.63 1.61
C PHE A 97 -4.14 -6.83 3.06
N SER A 98 -2.95 -7.35 3.32
CA SER A 98 -2.56 -7.73 4.68
C SER A 98 -1.09 -7.47 4.96
N GLY A 99 -0.80 -7.10 6.19
CA GLY A 99 0.55 -6.86 6.65
C GLY A 99 0.56 -6.31 8.07
N THR A 100 1.75 -6.07 8.58
CA THR A 100 1.95 -5.51 9.93
C THR A 100 2.37 -4.05 9.90
N VAL A 101 2.43 -3.41 8.73
CA VAL A 101 3.04 -2.08 8.59
C VAL A 101 2.17 -1.00 9.25
N ASN A 102 2.77 -0.28 10.19
CA ASN A 102 2.26 0.94 10.78
C ASN A 102 3.44 1.76 11.33
N PRO A 103 3.38 3.10 11.33
CA PRO A 103 4.36 3.91 12.06
C PRO A 103 4.21 3.70 13.57
N ALA A 104 5.20 4.14 14.35
CA ALA A 104 5.00 4.27 15.80
C ALA A 104 3.91 5.32 16.07
N ILE A 105 2.92 4.98 16.89
CA ILE A 105 1.78 5.85 17.23
C ILE A 105 1.87 6.14 18.73
N PRO A 106 2.03 7.40 19.17
CA PRO A 106 2.00 7.72 20.59
C PRO A 106 0.58 7.53 21.15
N ALA A 107 0.46 7.46 22.48
CA ALA A 107 -0.85 7.46 23.12
C ALA A 107 -1.64 8.74 22.75
N GLY A 108 -2.92 8.59 22.44
CA GLY A 108 -3.78 9.63 21.86
C GLY A 108 -3.52 9.89 20.37
N GLY A 109 -2.55 9.21 19.76
CA GLY A 109 -2.16 9.41 18.37
C GLY A 109 -3.17 8.82 17.39
N SER A 110 -3.23 9.43 16.21
CA SER A 110 -4.06 9.04 15.07
C SER A 110 -3.64 7.70 14.47
N VAL A 111 -4.61 6.87 14.08
CA VAL A 111 -4.36 5.57 13.48
C VAL A 111 -3.91 5.72 12.02
N THR A 112 -2.81 5.06 11.68
CA THR A 112 -2.38 4.84 10.29
C THR A 112 -1.89 3.41 10.15
N VAL A 113 -2.38 2.70 9.14
CA VAL A 113 -1.99 1.32 8.81
C VAL A 113 -1.69 1.18 7.33
N GLY A 114 -0.72 0.35 7.00
CA GLY A 114 -0.20 0.17 5.66
C GLY A 114 1.07 0.99 5.37
N PRO A 115 1.65 0.83 4.17
CA PRO A 115 1.04 0.20 2.99
C PRO A 115 0.83 -1.30 3.15
N LEU A 116 -0.42 -1.76 2.98
CA LEU A 116 -0.79 -3.17 3.06
C LEU A 116 -0.73 -3.79 1.66
N PRO A 117 0.18 -4.75 1.39
CA PRO A 117 0.28 -5.38 0.09
C PRO A 117 -0.90 -6.33 -0.16
N GLY A 118 -1.32 -6.43 -1.42
CA GLY A 118 -2.34 -7.35 -1.88
C GLY A 118 -2.23 -7.60 -3.39
N THR A 119 -2.93 -8.63 -3.85
CA THR A 119 -3.03 -8.97 -5.28
C THR A 119 -4.26 -8.31 -5.88
N VAL A 120 -4.10 -7.72 -7.05
CA VAL A 120 -5.18 -7.13 -7.85
C VAL A 120 -5.10 -7.67 -9.28
N ALA A 121 -6.15 -7.46 -10.05
CA ALA A 121 -6.15 -7.67 -11.49
C ALA A 121 -6.61 -6.39 -12.20
N VAL A 122 -6.19 -6.23 -13.46
CA VAL A 122 -6.72 -5.18 -14.33
C VAL A 122 -8.23 -5.34 -14.45
N GLY A 123 -8.97 -4.26 -14.24
CA GLY A 123 -10.43 -4.23 -14.20
C GLY A 123 -11.06 -4.51 -12.83
N ASP A 124 -10.26 -4.80 -11.79
CA ASP A 124 -10.77 -4.86 -10.42
C ASP A 124 -11.36 -3.49 -10.02
N LYS A 125 -12.55 -3.54 -9.40
CA LYS A 125 -13.27 -2.36 -8.92
C LYS A 125 -13.53 -2.51 -7.42
N LEU A 126 -12.61 -1.98 -6.64
CA LEU A 126 -12.51 -2.22 -5.20
C LEU A 126 -13.14 -1.10 -4.38
N ASP A 127 -14.06 -1.47 -3.50
CA ASP A 127 -14.71 -0.57 -2.55
C ASP A 127 -14.53 -1.09 -1.12
N PHE A 128 -14.27 -0.18 -0.19
CA PHE A 128 -14.26 -0.52 1.23
C PHE A 128 -15.66 -0.76 1.79
N TYR A 129 -16.70 -0.18 1.18
CA TYR A 129 -18.08 -0.49 1.50
C TYR A 129 -18.38 -1.95 1.18
N LYS A 130 -19.03 -2.64 2.13
CA LYS A 130 -19.18 -4.11 2.14
C LYS A 130 -17.87 -4.89 2.31
N GLY A 131 -16.75 -4.20 2.47
CA GLY A 131 -15.47 -4.72 2.95
C GLY A 131 -15.32 -4.56 4.46
N SER A 132 -14.09 -4.74 4.94
CA SER A 132 -13.73 -4.51 6.34
C SER A 132 -12.23 -4.36 6.52
N LEU A 133 -11.82 -3.67 7.58
CA LEU A 133 -10.45 -3.68 8.08
C LEU A 133 -10.45 -4.37 9.44
N LYS A 134 -9.80 -5.53 9.53
CA LYS A 134 -9.51 -6.20 10.80
C LYS A 134 -8.09 -5.85 11.22
N MET A 135 -7.92 -5.37 12.44
CA MET A 135 -6.63 -5.12 13.07
C MET A 135 -6.51 -5.97 14.33
N VAL A 136 -5.35 -6.57 14.56
CA VAL A 136 -5.03 -7.27 15.81
C VAL A 136 -3.89 -6.53 16.49
N ILE A 137 -4.18 -6.02 17.69
CA ILE A 137 -3.27 -5.19 18.49
C ILE A 137 -3.15 -5.86 19.85
N PHE A 138 -1.96 -6.35 20.21
CA PHE A 138 -1.72 -7.08 21.47
C PHE A 138 -2.71 -8.26 21.69
N GLY A 139 -3.14 -8.93 20.62
CA GLY A 139 -4.12 -10.03 20.67
C GLY A 139 -5.60 -9.59 20.66
N ILE A 140 -5.90 -8.29 20.78
CA ILE A 140 -7.25 -7.75 20.71
C ILE A 140 -7.61 -7.48 19.25
N SER A 141 -8.77 -7.99 18.80
CA SER A 141 -9.28 -7.74 17.45
C SER A 141 -10.17 -6.51 17.39
N VAL A 142 -9.84 -5.59 16.50
CA VAL A 142 -10.63 -4.42 16.13
C VAL A 142 -11.12 -4.62 14.70
N THR A 143 -12.42 -4.48 14.46
CA THR A 143 -12.98 -4.58 13.11
C THR A 143 -13.64 -3.26 12.75
N CYS A 144 -13.18 -2.66 11.66
CA CYS A 144 -13.72 -1.43 11.11
C CYS A 144 -14.48 -1.70 9.81
N THR A 145 -15.62 -1.05 9.64
CA THR A 145 -16.45 -1.09 8.43
C THR A 145 -16.87 0.32 8.02
N SER A 146 -17.53 0.47 6.87
CA SER A 146 -18.17 1.72 6.46
C SER A 146 -19.64 1.47 6.16
N SER A 147 -20.50 2.44 6.47
CA SER A 147 -21.94 2.41 6.15
C SER A 147 -22.27 2.94 4.75
N ALA A 148 -21.29 3.53 4.06
CA ALA A 148 -21.44 4.08 2.72
C ALA A 148 -20.21 3.80 1.84
N ALA A 149 -20.41 3.90 0.52
CA ALA A 149 -19.35 3.81 -0.48
C ALA A 149 -18.27 4.87 -0.25
N GLN A 150 -17.03 4.52 -0.57
CA GLN A 150 -15.91 5.46 -0.54
C GLN A 150 -16.06 6.54 -1.62
N SER A 151 -15.60 7.75 -1.35
CA SER A 151 -15.72 8.88 -2.29
C SER A 151 -14.40 9.66 -2.42
N PRO A 152 -13.88 9.89 -3.63
CA PRO A 152 -14.32 9.28 -4.90
C PRO A 152 -14.08 7.76 -4.93
N GLY A 153 -14.82 7.01 -5.74
CA GLY A 153 -14.69 5.55 -5.79
C GLY A 153 -15.71 4.85 -6.68
N PRO A 154 -15.59 3.52 -6.88
CA PRO A 154 -14.58 2.61 -6.30
C PRO A 154 -13.17 2.82 -6.89
N PHE A 155 -12.15 2.22 -6.29
CA PHE A 155 -10.82 2.14 -6.91
C PHE A 155 -10.86 1.22 -8.13
N VAL A 156 -10.49 1.73 -9.30
CA VAL A 156 -10.40 0.95 -10.54
C VAL A 156 -8.94 0.73 -10.90
N PHE A 157 -8.51 -0.53 -10.97
CA PHE A 157 -7.13 -0.92 -11.31
C PHE A 157 -7.00 -1.18 -12.82
N SER A 158 -5.92 -0.72 -13.45
CA SER A 158 -5.70 -0.79 -14.90
C SER A 158 -4.26 -1.06 -15.31
#